data_AF-A0A928H866-F1
#
_entry.id   AF-A0A928H866-F1
#
_cell.length_a   1.000
_cell.length_b   1.000
_cell.length_c   1.000
_cell.angle_alpha   90.00
_cell.angle_beta   90.00
_cell.angle_gamma   90.00
#
_symmetry.space_group_name_H-M   'P 1'
#
loop_
_entity.id
_entity.type
_entity.pdbx_description
1 polymer ?
#
loop_
_entity_poly.entity_id
_entity_poly.type
_entity_poly.pdbx_seq_one_letter_code
_entity_poly.pdbx_strand_id
1 'polypeptide(L)'
;MRSVGISIAAMMAVMSLSGVTQQPTIAQADFLGELVNSAVRFNPKGDVRGELAASSVQIRPDEWIEIAQVFMDVMRVIQRSGERRSVHIARLKAQGIEEEPMSTAGIAFEVDVLNNRFAFDRYGYLHFDDRFVTPSEREVLGRMERIYRRIHRRWLAAQTAKSKPEKGDPVFATIADRAAEWRVRRVPVFKGFEDDRYQEHDALIVRCVDEFNRNRAAWAGATPEQARRIPPITTAMVKSQMIEETGGRDAKSIAAWGVDPEQVNVPGDWSDAKEKVGLKKPSKRNEGTAEENIKAAIKFLVRKGFGVSGQPASRRPKGVFDDWRTALRRYNGRHDEMVDGRSYSETYADHIMARAKDPGRFVAIRKKVKK
;
A
#
# COMPACT_ATOMS: atom_id res chain seq x y z
N MET A 1 27.01 -6.80 -32.43
CA MET A 1 26.60 -8.21 -32.61
C MET A 1 25.12 -8.31 -32.29
N ARG A 2 24.27 -8.66 -33.27
CA ARG A 2 22.82 -8.86 -33.06
C ARG A 2 22.64 -10.26 -32.48
N SER A 3 22.21 -10.37 -31.22
CA SER A 3 21.85 -11.68 -30.65
C SER A 3 20.57 -12.17 -31.34
N VAL A 4 20.65 -13.32 -31.99
CA VAL A 4 19.47 -14.03 -32.51
C VAL A 4 18.71 -14.58 -31.30
N GLY A 5 17.76 -13.80 -30.80
CA GLY A 5 16.85 -14.23 -29.74
C GLY A 5 15.83 -15.21 -30.30
N ILE A 6 16.17 -16.51 -30.34
CA ILE A 6 15.16 -17.54 -30.51
C ILE A 6 14.28 -17.49 -29.26
N SER A 7 13.01 -17.11 -29.45
CA SER A 7 12.01 -17.15 -28.40
C SER A 7 11.96 -18.56 -27.81
N ILE A 8 12.07 -18.69 -26.49
CA ILE A 8 11.89 -19.95 -25.76
C ILE A 8 10.52 -20.58 -26.11
N ALA A 9 9.53 -19.75 -26.46
CA ALA A 9 8.24 -20.22 -26.95
C ALA A 9 8.33 -20.91 -28.33
N ALA A 10 9.21 -20.44 -29.23
CA ALA A 10 9.48 -21.10 -30.50
C ALA A 10 10.21 -22.44 -30.29
N MET A 11 11.12 -22.50 -29.32
CA MET A 11 11.82 -23.74 -28.97
C MET A 11 10.87 -24.80 -28.37
N MET A 12 9.97 -24.39 -27.48
CA MET A 12 8.94 -25.29 -26.93
C MET A 12 7.87 -25.67 -27.95
N ALA A 13 7.48 -24.76 -28.86
CA ALA A 13 6.58 -25.07 -29.96
C ALA A 13 7.18 -26.12 -30.91
N VAL A 14 8.47 -26.02 -31.24
CA VAL A 14 9.20 -27.00 -32.06
C VAL A 14 9.26 -28.37 -31.36
N MET A 15 9.40 -28.41 -30.03
CA MET A 15 9.37 -29.67 -29.27
C MET A 15 7.96 -30.29 -29.18
N SER A 16 6.89 -29.48 -29.20
CA SER A 16 5.52 -30.01 -29.20
C SER A 16 5.01 -30.41 -30.59
N LEU A 17 5.49 -29.74 -31.65
CA LEU A 17 5.04 -29.93 -33.03
C LEU A 17 5.77 -31.06 -33.76
N SER A 18 6.93 -31.50 -33.27
CA SER A 18 7.69 -32.53 -33.96
C SER A 18 7.04 -33.92 -33.88
N GLY A 19 6.19 -34.22 -32.89
CA GLY A 19 5.57 -35.55 -32.75
C GLY A 19 6.58 -36.70 -32.63
N VAL A 20 7.87 -36.38 -32.53
CA VAL A 20 8.97 -37.33 -32.43
C VAL A 20 9.25 -37.53 -30.96
N THR A 21 8.90 -38.71 -30.46
CA THR A 21 9.28 -39.26 -29.14
C THR A 21 10.78 -39.55 -29.05
N GLN A 22 11.64 -38.66 -29.54
CA GLN A 22 13.07 -38.76 -29.26
C GLN A 22 13.28 -38.19 -27.86
N GLN A 23 13.67 -39.07 -26.94
CA GLN A 23 14.15 -38.64 -25.65
C GLN A 23 15.31 -37.65 -25.87
N PRO A 24 15.27 -36.48 -25.21
CA PRO A 24 16.36 -35.52 -25.32
C PRO A 24 17.67 -36.20 -24.95
N THR A 25 18.73 -35.95 -25.71
CA THR A 25 20.06 -36.44 -25.35
C THR A 25 20.48 -35.85 -24.00
N ILE A 26 21.38 -36.53 -23.28
CA ILE A 26 21.87 -36.05 -21.97
C ILE A 26 22.36 -34.61 -22.06
N ALA A 27 23.07 -34.25 -23.14
CA ALA A 27 23.55 -32.88 -23.36
C ALA A 27 22.42 -31.86 -23.62
N GLN A 28 21.31 -32.25 -24.24
CA GLN A 28 20.13 -31.40 -24.42
C GLN A 28 19.35 -31.23 -23.10
N ALA A 29 19.30 -32.28 -22.27
CA ALA A 29 18.70 -32.23 -20.95
C ALA A 29 19.51 -31.34 -19.99
N ASP A 30 20.85 -31.41 -20.05
CA ASP A 30 21.74 -30.55 -19.27
C ASP A 30 21.66 -29.08 -19.72
N PHE A 31 21.65 -28.82 -21.03
CA PHE A 31 21.47 -27.46 -21.56
C PHE A 31 20.11 -26.87 -21.18
N LEU A 32 19.02 -27.64 -21.30
CA LEU A 32 17.71 -27.22 -20.83
C LEU A 32 17.70 -27.03 -19.31
N GLY A 33 18.41 -27.87 -18.56
CA GLY A 33 18.60 -27.74 -17.12
C GLY A 33 19.30 -26.44 -16.73
N GLU A 34 20.40 -26.08 -17.39
CA GLU A 34 21.11 -24.80 -17.17
C GLU A 34 20.28 -23.59 -17.61
N LEU A 35 19.55 -23.69 -18.71
CA LEU A 35 18.67 -22.63 -19.20
C LEU A 35 17.48 -22.41 -18.27
N VAL A 36 16.90 -23.49 -17.71
CA VAL A 36 15.82 -23.43 -16.71
C VAL A 36 16.33 -22.94 -15.36
N ASN A 37 17.49 -23.39 -14.90
CA ASN A 37 18.09 -22.99 -13.62
C ASN A 37 18.62 -21.55 -13.64
N SER A 38 18.98 -21.02 -14.80
CA SER A 38 19.35 -19.60 -14.98
C SER A 38 18.14 -18.68 -15.13
N ALA A 39 16.94 -19.24 -15.35
CA ALA A 39 15.73 -18.50 -15.71
C ALA A 39 14.81 -18.15 -14.54
N VAL A 40 15.13 -18.52 -13.29
CA VAL A 40 14.47 -17.96 -12.10
C VAL A 40 15.54 -17.48 -11.13
N ARG A 41 15.75 -16.16 -11.07
CA ARG A 41 16.73 -15.53 -10.17
C ARG A 41 16.00 -14.69 -9.14
N PHE A 42 16.36 -14.83 -7.88
CA PHE A 42 15.90 -13.94 -6.81
C PHE A 42 16.93 -12.84 -6.60
N ASN A 43 16.53 -11.60 -6.86
CA ASN A 43 17.35 -10.41 -6.64
C ASN A 43 16.77 -9.65 -5.44
N PRO A 44 17.34 -9.76 -4.23
CA PRO A 44 16.90 -8.97 -3.10
C PRO A 44 17.22 -7.49 -3.33
N LYS A 45 16.25 -6.62 -3.09
CA LYS A 45 16.44 -5.17 -3.17
C LYS A 45 16.94 -4.67 -1.81
N GLY A 46 18.14 -4.09 -1.79
CA GLY A 46 18.59 -3.27 -0.66
C GLY A 46 19.58 -3.88 0.33
N ASP A 47 20.36 -4.91 -0.04
CA ASP A 47 21.52 -5.23 0.80
C ASP A 47 22.69 -4.27 0.51
N VAL A 48 22.80 -3.24 1.35
CA VAL A 48 23.92 -2.28 1.39
C VAL A 48 25.25 -3.00 1.74
N ARG A 49 25.22 -4.28 2.12
CA ARG A 49 26.42 -5.10 2.35
C ARG A 49 26.84 -5.97 1.18
N GLY A 50 26.20 -5.90 0.00
CA GLY A 50 26.73 -6.50 -1.23
C GLY A 50 26.95 -8.03 -1.21
N GLU A 51 26.44 -8.75 -0.20
CA GLU A 51 26.82 -10.15 0.05
C GLU A 51 25.75 -11.18 -0.34
N LEU A 52 24.48 -10.79 -0.52
CA LEU A 52 23.47 -11.68 -1.10
C LEU A 52 23.56 -11.67 -2.62
N ALA A 53 24.51 -12.45 -3.15
CA ALA A 53 24.58 -12.75 -4.58
C ALA A 53 23.24 -13.29 -5.09
N ALA A 54 22.85 -12.88 -6.30
CA ALA A 54 21.71 -13.44 -7.00
C ALA A 54 21.79 -14.98 -6.94
N SER A 55 20.81 -15.59 -6.31
CA SER A 55 20.80 -17.03 -6.10
C SER A 55 19.70 -17.67 -6.94
N SER A 56 20.08 -18.68 -7.71
CA SER A 56 19.15 -19.49 -8.49
C SER A 56 18.47 -20.50 -7.57
N VAL A 57 17.19 -20.76 -7.84
CA VAL A 57 16.46 -21.88 -7.26
C VAL A 57 16.39 -22.95 -8.32
N GLN A 58 16.79 -24.17 -7.99
CA GLN A 58 16.60 -25.29 -8.90
C GLN A 58 15.09 -25.53 -9.07
N ILE A 59 14.62 -25.36 -10.31
CA ILE A 59 13.23 -25.63 -10.68
C ILE A 59 13.18 -27.03 -11.28
N ARG A 60 12.21 -27.84 -10.84
CA ARG A 60 12.07 -29.18 -11.39
C ARG A 60 11.51 -29.09 -12.82
N PRO A 61 11.97 -29.92 -13.77
CA PRO A 61 11.48 -29.87 -15.14
C PRO A 61 9.95 -29.96 -15.28
N ASP A 62 9.29 -30.75 -14.42
CA ASP A 62 7.82 -30.90 -14.38
C ASP A 62 7.09 -29.64 -13.92
N GLU A 63 7.73 -28.78 -13.12
CA GLU A 63 7.15 -27.52 -12.65
C GLU A 63 7.35 -26.38 -13.65
N TRP A 64 8.32 -26.51 -14.56
CA TRP A 64 8.71 -25.44 -15.47
C TRP A 64 7.56 -25.02 -16.38
N ILE A 65 6.78 -25.98 -16.88
CA ILE A 65 5.63 -25.71 -17.74
C ILE A 65 4.58 -24.88 -16.99
N GLU A 66 4.26 -25.25 -15.75
CA GLU A 66 3.31 -24.53 -14.90
C GLU A 66 3.81 -23.09 -14.65
N ILE A 67 5.10 -22.94 -14.29
CA ILE A 67 5.74 -21.65 -14.02
C ILE A 67 5.67 -20.77 -15.27
N ALA A 68 6.21 -21.24 -16.41
CA ALA A 68 6.22 -20.48 -17.65
C ALA A 68 4.81 -20.04 -18.07
N GLN A 69 3.82 -20.94 -17.99
CA GLN A 69 2.43 -20.63 -18.31
C GLN A 69 1.85 -19.55 -17.40
N VAL A 70 2.02 -19.67 -16.09
CA VAL A 70 1.49 -18.68 -15.13
C VAL A 70 2.17 -17.33 -15.32
N PHE A 71 3.48 -17.27 -15.55
CA PHE A 71 4.18 -16.02 -15.79
C PHE A 71 3.73 -15.34 -17.10
N MET A 72 3.52 -16.09 -18.18
CA MET A 72 2.94 -15.56 -19.42
C MET A 72 1.53 -15.01 -19.20
N ASP A 73 0.71 -15.71 -18.42
CA ASP A 73 -0.63 -15.21 -18.08
C ASP A 73 -0.57 -13.95 -17.22
N VAL A 74 0.36 -13.87 -16.25
CA VAL A 74 0.60 -12.67 -15.44
C VAL A 74 1.05 -11.49 -16.31
N MET A 75 1.93 -11.69 -17.28
CA MET A 75 2.33 -10.63 -18.22
C MET A 75 1.12 -10.06 -18.97
N ARG A 76 0.23 -10.94 -19.45
CA ARG A 76 -1.04 -10.52 -20.10
C ARG A 76 -1.95 -9.75 -19.14
N VAL A 77 -1.99 -10.14 -17.86
CA VAL A 77 -2.73 -9.39 -16.83
C VAL A 77 -2.11 -8.01 -16.62
N ILE A 78 -0.80 -7.91 -16.44
CA ILE A 78 -0.08 -6.64 -16.26
C ILE A 78 -0.31 -5.72 -17.45
N GLN A 79 -0.21 -6.23 -18.68
CA GLN A 79 -0.44 -5.46 -19.90
C GLN A 79 -1.87 -4.91 -19.94
N ARG A 80 -2.89 -5.76 -19.82
CA ARG A 80 -4.30 -5.34 -19.88
C ARG A 80 -4.67 -4.40 -18.73
N SER A 81 -4.14 -4.65 -17.53
CA SER A 81 -4.29 -3.76 -16.37
C SER A 81 -3.62 -2.40 -16.63
N GLY A 82 -2.44 -2.39 -17.26
CA GLY A 82 -1.73 -1.19 -17.66
C GLY A 82 -2.49 -0.35 -18.69
N GLU A 83 -3.12 -0.99 -19.67
CA GLU A 83 -3.99 -0.33 -20.66
C GLU A 83 -5.19 0.35 -19.96
N ARG A 84 -5.91 -0.38 -19.09
CA ARG A 84 -7.02 0.17 -18.30
C ARG A 84 -6.58 1.31 -17.38
N ARG A 85 -5.42 1.16 -16.73
CA ARG A 85 -4.80 2.22 -15.91
C ARG A 85 -4.48 3.46 -16.73
N SER A 86 -3.99 3.28 -17.96
CA SER A 86 -3.63 4.40 -18.85
C SER A 86 -4.86 5.18 -19.27
N VAL A 87 -5.97 4.49 -19.60
CA VAL A 87 -7.27 5.12 -19.86
C VAL A 87 -7.78 5.89 -18.63
N HIS A 88 -7.68 5.30 -17.43
CA HIS A 88 -8.05 5.96 -16.17
C HIS A 88 -7.23 7.23 -15.91
N ILE A 89 -5.91 7.15 -16.05
CA ILE A 89 -5.02 8.31 -15.85
C ILE A 89 -5.29 9.40 -16.89
N ALA A 90 -5.51 9.05 -18.16
CA ALA A 90 -5.86 10.02 -19.19
C ALA A 90 -7.17 10.74 -18.85
N ARG A 91 -8.18 9.99 -18.36
CA ARG A 91 -9.43 10.57 -17.87
C ARG A 91 -9.19 11.53 -16.71
N LEU A 92 -8.41 11.16 -15.70
CA LEU A 92 -8.10 12.06 -14.57
C LEU A 92 -7.34 13.32 -15.04
N LYS A 93 -6.36 13.17 -15.92
CA LYS A 93 -5.59 14.29 -16.46
C LYS A 93 -6.49 15.27 -17.23
N ALA A 94 -7.44 14.77 -18.01
CA ALA A 94 -8.43 15.61 -18.69
C ALA A 94 -9.29 16.45 -17.71
N GLN A 95 -9.42 15.98 -16.47
CA GLN A 95 -10.13 16.64 -15.37
C GLN A 95 -9.22 17.55 -14.53
N GLY A 96 -7.93 17.68 -14.89
CA GLY A 96 -6.94 18.39 -14.09
C GLY A 96 -6.65 17.69 -12.76
N ILE A 97 -6.77 16.36 -12.71
CA ILE A 97 -6.47 15.54 -11.54
C ILE A 97 -5.25 14.68 -11.84
N GLU A 98 -4.30 14.64 -10.89
CA GLU A 98 -3.17 13.73 -10.87
C GLU A 98 -3.30 12.71 -9.74
N GLU A 99 -2.80 11.50 -9.95
CA GLU A 99 -2.67 10.48 -8.92
C GLU A 99 -1.19 10.29 -8.58
N GLU A 100 -0.88 10.25 -7.28
CA GLU A 100 0.45 9.87 -6.81
C GLU A 100 0.71 8.39 -7.16
N PRO A 101 1.89 8.06 -7.75
CA PRO A 101 2.22 6.68 -8.08
C PRO A 101 2.52 5.87 -6.81
N MET A 102 2.31 4.56 -6.91
CA MET A 102 2.71 3.59 -5.89
C MET A 102 4.22 3.70 -5.62
N SER A 103 4.63 3.74 -4.35
CA SER A 103 6.05 3.70 -3.99
C SER A 103 6.71 2.38 -4.39
N THR A 104 7.98 2.43 -4.80
CA THR A 104 8.79 1.23 -5.05
C THR A 104 9.59 0.80 -3.82
N ALA A 105 9.49 1.51 -2.69
CA ALA A 105 10.15 1.16 -1.43
C ALA A 105 9.63 -0.17 -0.85
N GLY A 106 8.39 -0.54 -1.18
CA GLY A 106 7.81 -1.82 -0.76
C GLY A 106 8.35 -3.05 -1.50
N ILE A 107 9.14 -2.86 -2.56
CA ILE A 107 9.76 -3.96 -3.31
C ILE A 107 10.88 -4.55 -2.47
N ALA A 108 10.75 -5.83 -2.12
CA ALA A 108 11.77 -6.58 -1.41
C ALA A 108 12.59 -7.48 -2.34
N PHE A 109 11.95 -8.02 -3.38
CA PHE A 109 12.59 -8.95 -4.31
C PHE A 109 12.18 -8.64 -5.75
N GLU A 110 13.08 -8.91 -6.68
CA GLU A 110 12.73 -9.07 -8.09
C GLU A 110 12.99 -10.52 -8.50
N VAL A 111 12.03 -11.11 -9.21
CA VAL A 111 12.19 -12.41 -9.83
C VAL A 111 12.31 -12.22 -11.34
N ASP A 112 13.45 -12.59 -11.90
CA ASP A 112 13.63 -12.66 -13.35
C ASP A 112 13.10 -13.99 -13.87
N VAL A 113 12.13 -13.96 -14.79
CA VAL A 113 11.63 -15.14 -15.52
C VAL A 113 11.59 -14.87 -17.02
N LEU A 114 12.35 -15.65 -17.80
CA LEU A 114 12.43 -15.50 -19.26
C LEU A 114 12.77 -14.06 -19.70
N ASN A 115 13.73 -13.42 -19.02
CA ASN A 115 14.10 -12.01 -19.19
C ASN A 115 13.01 -10.97 -18.84
N ASN A 116 11.95 -11.37 -18.13
CA ASN A 116 10.95 -10.46 -17.58
C ASN A 116 11.12 -10.34 -16.07
N ARG A 117 11.13 -9.10 -15.57
CA ARG A 117 11.29 -8.81 -14.14
C ARG A 117 9.95 -8.66 -13.46
N PHE A 118 9.77 -9.36 -12.35
CA PHE A 118 8.57 -9.28 -11.52
C PHE A 118 8.97 -8.84 -10.13
N ALA A 119 8.53 -7.65 -9.71
CA ALA A 119 8.80 -7.12 -8.39
C ALA A 119 7.82 -7.71 -7.37
N PHE A 120 8.30 -8.10 -6.19
CA PHE A 120 7.52 -8.63 -5.09
C PHE A 120 7.78 -7.85 -3.82
N ASP A 121 6.74 -7.68 -3.01
CA ASP A 121 6.88 -7.22 -1.64
C ASP A 121 7.47 -8.31 -0.72
N ARG A 122 7.82 -7.93 0.52
CA ARG A 122 8.40 -8.87 1.51
C ARG A 122 7.46 -10.01 1.93
N TYR A 123 6.18 -9.94 1.57
CA TYR A 123 5.18 -10.97 1.86
C TYR A 123 4.92 -11.89 0.65
N GLY A 124 5.65 -11.65 -0.45
CA GLY A 124 5.54 -12.42 -1.68
C GLY A 124 4.36 -12.05 -2.57
N TYR A 125 3.79 -10.85 -2.41
CA TYR A 125 2.80 -10.34 -3.35
C TYR A 125 3.48 -9.60 -4.47
N LEU A 126 2.94 -9.75 -5.68
CA LEU A 126 3.37 -8.97 -6.82
C LEU A 126 3.18 -7.47 -6.51
N HIS A 127 4.25 -6.70 -6.69
CA HIS A 127 4.26 -5.27 -6.49
C HIS A 127 3.71 -4.58 -7.75
N PHE A 128 2.39 -4.49 -7.82
CA PHE A 128 1.69 -3.87 -8.94
C PHE A 128 0.37 -3.21 -8.50
N ASP A 129 -0.12 -2.26 -9.31
CA ASP A 129 -1.39 -1.56 -9.09
C ASP A 129 -2.57 -2.46 -9.49
N ASP A 130 -3.19 -3.09 -8.50
CA ASP A 130 -4.25 -4.09 -8.69
C ASP A 130 -5.66 -3.53 -8.76
N ARG A 131 -5.80 -2.19 -8.76
CA ARG A 131 -7.09 -1.51 -8.89
C ARG A 131 -7.77 -1.76 -10.24
N PHE A 132 -6.99 -2.12 -11.27
CA PHE A 132 -7.45 -2.31 -12.65
C PHE A 132 -7.47 -3.78 -13.06
N VAL A 133 -7.44 -4.70 -12.10
CA VAL A 133 -7.52 -6.16 -12.33
C VAL A 133 -8.95 -6.64 -12.18
N THR A 134 -9.42 -7.42 -13.15
CA THR A 134 -10.75 -8.05 -13.10
C THR A 134 -10.77 -9.26 -12.15
N PRO A 135 -11.95 -9.74 -11.71
CA PRO A 135 -12.03 -10.93 -10.87
C PRO A 135 -11.34 -12.16 -11.46
N SER A 136 -11.50 -12.43 -12.76
CA SER A 136 -10.85 -13.58 -13.43
C SER A 136 -9.33 -13.41 -13.54
N GLU A 137 -8.83 -12.20 -13.75
CA GLU A 137 -7.39 -11.92 -13.76
C GLU A 137 -6.79 -12.05 -12.35
N ARG A 138 -7.58 -11.80 -11.29
CA ARG A 138 -7.15 -11.98 -9.90
C ARG A 138 -6.85 -13.44 -9.59
N GLU A 139 -7.56 -14.39 -10.19
CA GLU A 139 -7.27 -15.83 -10.04
C GLU A 139 -5.88 -16.18 -10.60
N VAL A 140 -5.50 -15.60 -11.74
CA VAL A 140 -4.17 -15.78 -12.35
C VAL A 140 -3.08 -15.30 -11.40
N LEU A 141 -3.25 -14.12 -10.81
CA LEU A 141 -2.31 -13.57 -9.83
C LEU A 141 -2.26 -14.43 -8.56
N GLY A 142 -3.39 -14.97 -8.11
CA GLY A 142 -3.43 -15.93 -7.00
C GLY A 142 -2.65 -17.21 -7.30
N ARG A 143 -2.67 -17.73 -8.53
CA ARG A 143 -1.80 -18.86 -8.95
C ARG A 143 -0.32 -18.46 -8.87
N MET A 144 0.01 -17.26 -9.35
CA MET A 144 1.38 -16.75 -9.33
C MET A 144 1.92 -16.62 -7.90
N GLU A 145 1.13 -16.06 -6.98
CA GLU A 145 1.47 -15.96 -5.57
C GLU A 145 1.73 -17.34 -4.94
N ARG A 146 0.93 -18.36 -5.28
CA ARG A 146 1.15 -19.75 -4.81
C ARG A 146 2.45 -20.33 -5.34
N ILE A 147 2.75 -20.15 -6.62
CA ILE A 147 3.99 -20.59 -7.26
C ILE A 147 5.19 -19.89 -6.62
N TYR A 148 5.14 -18.56 -6.50
CA TYR A 148 6.18 -17.77 -5.85
C TYR A 148 6.44 -18.29 -4.43
N ARG A 149 5.40 -18.43 -3.60
CA ARG A 149 5.54 -18.96 -2.22
C ARG A 149 6.14 -20.36 -2.19
N ARG A 150 5.83 -21.22 -3.16
CA ARG A 150 6.41 -22.57 -3.29
C ARG A 150 7.89 -22.50 -3.64
N ILE A 151 8.27 -21.72 -4.66
CA ILE A 151 9.67 -21.55 -5.08
C ILE A 151 10.49 -20.89 -3.96
N HIS A 152 9.98 -19.82 -3.38
CA HIS A 152 10.64 -19.07 -2.31
C HIS A 152 10.88 -19.93 -1.06
N ARG A 153 9.94 -20.80 -0.67
CA ARG A 153 10.17 -21.74 0.45
C ARG A 153 11.34 -22.69 0.19
N ARG A 154 11.49 -23.19 -1.03
CA ARG A 154 12.64 -24.04 -1.41
C ARG A 154 13.95 -23.26 -1.41
N TRP A 155 13.91 -22.02 -1.89
CA TRP A 155 15.05 -21.11 -1.82
C TRP A 155 15.53 -20.92 -0.38
N LEU A 156 14.62 -20.58 0.54
CA LEU A 156 14.94 -20.41 1.96
C LEU A 156 15.50 -21.68 2.59
N ALA A 157 14.92 -22.84 2.29
CA ALA A 157 15.43 -24.12 2.77
C ALA A 157 16.87 -24.38 2.28
N ALA A 158 17.18 -24.00 1.04
CA ALA A 158 18.53 -24.13 0.49
C ALA A 158 19.53 -23.13 1.11
N GLN A 159 19.09 -21.92 1.49
CA GLN A 159 19.93 -20.95 2.20
C GLN A 159 20.21 -21.40 3.64
N THR A 160 19.16 -21.77 4.38
CA THR A 160 19.27 -22.24 5.77
C THR A 160 20.05 -23.55 5.91
N ALA A 161 20.08 -24.41 4.90
CA ALA A 161 20.95 -25.59 4.88
C ALA A 161 22.44 -25.24 4.75
N LYS A 162 22.77 -24.05 4.23
CA LYS A 162 24.16 -23.57 4.06
C LYS A 162 24.65 -22.75 5.26
N SER A 163 23.74 -22.12 6.00
CA SER A 163 24.03 -21.33 7.20
C SER A 163 23.89 -22.18 8.46
N LYS A 164 24.83 -22.09 9.43
CA LYS A 164 24.47 -22.48 10.81
C LYS A 164 23.33 -21.55 11.26
N PRO A 165 22.23 -22.06 11.84
CA PRO A 165 21.10 -21.22 12.23
C PRO A 165 21.58 -20.22 13.28
N GLU A 166 21.78 -18.97 12.88
CA GLU A 166 21.97 -17.89 13.83
C GLU A 166 20.59 -17.54 14.41
N LYS A 167 20.54 -17.32 15.72
CA LYS A 167 19.32 -16.89 16.42
C LYS A 167 18.90 -15.53 15.86
N GLY A 168 17.92 -15.53 14.96
CA GLY A 168 17.33 -14.30 14.42
C GLY A 168 17.04 -14.28 12.93
N ASP A 169 17.36 -15.36 12.19
CA ASP A 169 17.11 -15.38 10.75
C ASP A 169 15.63 -15.08 10.42
N PRO A 170 15.36 -14.15 9.49
CA PRO A 170 14.01 -13.70 9.21
C PRO A 170 13.20 -14.81 8.52
N VAL A 171 12.29 -15.42 9.27
CA VAL A 171 11.21 -16.24 8.72
C VAL A 171 10.25 -15.28 8.01
N PHE A 172 10.22 -15.32 6.68
CA PHE A 172 9.39 -14.40 5.89
C PHE A 172 7.90 -14.64 6.09
N ALA A 173 7.17 -13.53 6.24
CA ALA A 173 5.78 -13.45 6.65
C ALA A 173 4.77 -13.89 5.55
N THR A 174 3.85 -14.80 5.90
CA THR A 174 2.61 -15.15 5.19
C THR A 174 1.54 -14.04 5.23
N ILE A 175 0.38 -14.25 4.60
CA ILE A 175 -0.81 -13.36 4.73
C ILE A 175 -1.28 -13.29 6.18
N ALA A 176 -1.31 -14.45 6.85
CA ALA A 176 -1.60 -14.54 8.27
C ALA A 176 -0.54 -13.78 9.06
N ASP A 177 0.72 -13.81 8.65
CA ASP A 177 1.79 -13.03 9.27
C ASP A 177 1.73 -11.54 8.92
N ARG A 178 1.19 -11.14 7.76
CA ARG A 178 0.92 -9.72 7.44
C ARG A 178 -0.21 -9.18 8.30
N ALA A 179 -1.29 -9.95 8.45
CA ALA A 179 -2.40 -9.61 9.35
C ALA A 179 -1.98 -9.70 10.82
N ALA A 180 -1.14 -10.67 11.20
CA ALA A 180 -0.57 -10.78 12.54
C ALA A 180 0.46 -9.70 12.79
N GLU A 181 1.28 -9.33 11.81
CA GLU A 181 2.17 -8.19 11.89
C GLU A 181 1.38 -6.90 12.02
N TRP A 182 0.22 -6.72 11.37
CA TRP A 182 -0.65 -5.57 11.67
C TRP A 182 -1.34 -5.64 13.03
N ARG A 183 -1.44 -6.83 13.64
CA ARG A 183 -1.90 -6.98 15.02
C ARG A 183 -0.77 -6.68 16.01
N VAL A 184 0.49 -6.97 15.64
CA VAL A 184 1.70 -6.73 16.44
C VAL A 184 2.19 -5.29 16.29
N ARG A 185 2.42 -4.84 15.05
CA ARG A 185 2.58 -3.44 14.68
C ARG A 185 1.25 -2.76 14.92
N ARG A 186 1.22 -1.93 15.94
CA ARG A 186 0.06 -1.13 16.27
C ARG A 186 -0.35 -0.18 15.13
N VAL A 187 0.47 0.04 14.10
CA VAL A 187 0.13 0.79 12.87
C VAL A 187 0.54 -0.01 11.62
N PRO A 188 -0.33 -0.19 10.61
CA PRO A 188 0.02 -0.93 9.40
C PRO A 188 0.92 -0.12 8.46
N VAL A 189 1.70 -0.84 7.65
CA VAL A 189 2.37 -0.29 6.46
C VAL A 189 1.40 -0.40 5.29
N PHE A 190 1.07 0.73 4.67
CA PHE A 190 0.11 0.80 3.57
C PHE A 190 0.76 0.53 2.23
N LYS A 191 0.13 -0.29 1.39
CA LYS A 191 0.60 -0.55 0.03
C LYS A 191 0.68 0.78 -0.75
N GLY A 192 1.82 1.03 -1.38
CA GLY A 192 2.16 2.26 -2.11
C GLY A 192 2.68 3.41 -1.26
N PHE A 193 2.75 3.25 0.07
CA PHE A 193 3.25 4.23 1.03
C PHE A 193 4.26 3.56 1.98
N GLU A 194 5.14 2.73 1.42
CA GLU A 194 6.11 1.95 2.18
C GLU A 194 7.38 2.73 2.54
N ASP A 195 7.65 3.87 1.91
CA ASP A 195 8.84 4.71 2.23
C ASP A 195 8.90 5.05 3.73
N ASP A 196 10.12 5.15 4.27
CA ASP A 196 10.38 5.41 5.70
C ASP A 196 9.67 6.66 6.21
N ARG A 197 9.58 7.70 5.38
CA ARG A 197 8.84 8.93 5.70
C ARG A 197 7.43 8.63 6.21
N TYR A 198 6.71 7.69 5.60
CA TYR A 198 5.35 7.38 6.01
C TYR A 198 5.26 6.64 7.34
N GLN A 199 6.37 6.10 7.84
CA GLN A 199 6.44 5.36 9.11
C GLN A 199 6.95 6.22 10.28
N GLU A 200 7.49 7.42 9.98
CA GLU A 200 8.11 8.34 10.94
C GLU A 200 7.25 8.63 12.17
N HIS A 201 5.93 8.73 11.97
CA HIS A 201 4.97 9.11 13.01
C HIS A 201 4.24 7.93 13.66
N ASP A 202 4.56 6.68 13.31
CA ASP A 202 3.78 5.51 13.76
C ASP A 202 3.71 5.41 15.29
N ALA A 203 4.84 5.60 15.98
CA ALA A 203 4.87 5.57 17.45
C ALA A 203 4.02 6.70 18.08
N LEU A 204 3.99 7.87 17.45
CA LEU A 204 3.18 9.00 17.90
C LEU A 204 1.68 8.73 17.67
N ILE A 205 1.31 8.20 16.51
CA ILE A 205 -0.08 7.81 16.19
C ILE A 205 -0.60 6.83 17.23
N VAL A 206 0.19 5.81 17.60
CA VAL A 206 -0.18 4.85 18.65
C VAL A 206 -0.51 5.56 19.96
N ARG A 207 0.37 6.43 20.44
CA ARG A 207 0.16 7.14 21.71
C ARG A 207 -1.11 7.98 21.66
N CYS A 208 -1.29 8.77 20.61
CA CYS A 208 -2.46 9.64 20.45
C CYS A 208 -3.77 8.84 20.38
N VAL A 209 -3.79 7.73 19.65
CA VAL A 209 -4.96 6.85 19.55
C VAL A 209 -5.28 6.18 20.88
N ASP A 210 -4.27 5.69 21.62
CA ASP A 210 -4.45 5.08 22.94
C ASP A 210 -4.94 6.10 23.99
N GLU A 211 -4.42 7.32 23.96
CA GLU A 211 -4.91 8.42 24.82
C GLU A 211 -6.36 8.79 24.50
N PHE A 212 -6.70 8.95 23.21
CA PHE A 212 -8.06 9.25 22.78
C PHE A 212 -9.03 8.14 23.19
N ASN A 213 -8.71 6.87 22.88
CA ASN A 213 -9.64 5.75 23.12
C ASN A 213 -9.91 5.53 24.62
N ARG A 214 -8.93 5.82 25.48
CA ARG A 214 -9.11 5.81 26.96
C ARG A 214 -9.93 6.99 27.48
N ASN A 215 -9.95 8.13 26.78
CA ASN A 215 -10.62 9.35 27.26
C ASN A 215 -11.47 10.05 26.19
N ARG A 216 -12.31 9.27 25.48
CA ARG A 216 -13.17 9.76 24.40
C ARG A 216 -14.06 10.93 24.82
N ALA A 217 -14.56 10.91 26.06
CA ALA A 217 -15.41 11.97 26.61
C ALA A 217 -14.69 13.32 26.64
N ALA A 218 -13.49 13.40 27.24
CA ALA A 218 -12.76 14.66 27.33
C ALA A 218 -12.30 15.17 25.95
N TRP A 219 -11.87 14.26 25.07
CA TRP A 219 -11.39 14.64 23.74
C TRP A 219 -12.50 15.20 22.86
N ALA A 220 -13.68 14.57 22.89
CA ALA A 220 -14.85 15.06 22.16
C ALA A 220 -15.54 16.25 22.84
N GLY A 221 -15.24 16.52 24.12
CA GLY A 221 -16.02 17.42 24.96
C GLY A 221 -17.47 16.94 25.05
N ALA A 222 -17.65 15.63 25.26
CA ALA A 222 -18.93 14.93 25.24
C ALA A 222 -19.39 14.59 26.67
N THR A 223 -20.70 14.41 26.87
CA THR A 223 -21.20 13.78 28.11
C THR A 223 -20.79 12.30 28.17
N PRO A 224 -20.82 11.65 29.35
CA PRO A 224 -20.58 10.21 29.45
C PRO A 224 -21.48 9.38 28.51
N GLU A 225 -22.75 9.74 28.36
CA GLU A 225 -23.74 9.10 27.49
C GLU A 225 -23.33 9.20 26.02
N GLN A 226 -22.94 10.39 25.58
CA GLN A 226 -22.46 10.63 24.23
C GLN A 226 -21.16 9.86 23.97
N ALA A 227 -20.24 9.86 24.93
CA ALA A 227 -18.94 9.21 24.82
C ALA A 227 -19.06 7.68 24.63
N ARG A 228 -20.05 7.04 25.27
CA ARG A 228 -20.34 5.60 25.07
C ARG A 228 -20.72 5.26 23.63
N ARG A 229 -21.22 6.22 22.85
CA ARG A 229 -21.62 6.04 21.44
C ARG A 229 -20.51 6.34 20.44
N ILE A 230 -19.37 6.85 20.88
CA ILE A 230 -18.23 7.13 20.00
C ILE A 230 -17.47 5.81 19.81
N PRO A 231 -17.46 5.16 18.63
CA PRO A 231 -16.65 3.98 18.41
C PRO A 231 -15.15 4.30 18.59
N PRO A 232 -14.30 3.32 18.94
CA PRO A 232 -12.86 3.56 19.00
C PRO A 232 -12.34 3.99 17.62
N ILE A 233 -11.36 4.89 17.61
CA ILE A 233 -10.58 5.19 16.40
C ILE A 233 -9.46 4.17 16.27
N THR A 234 -9.06 3.84 15.05
CA THR A 234 -7.92 2.98 14.79
C THR A 234 -6.71 3.79 14.34
N THR A 235 -5.52 3.31 14.66
CA THR A 235 -4.25 3.84 14.15
C THR A 235 -4.19 3.82 12.62
N ALA A 236 -4.75 2.79 11.99
CA ALA A 236 -4.88 2.68 10.55
C ALA A 236 -5.70 3.85 9.96
N MET A 237 -6.78 4.27 10.64
CA MET A 237 -7.59 5.39 10.19
C MET A 237 -6.84 6.73 10.28
N VAL A 238 -6.16 6.99 11.40
CA VAL A 238 -5.37 8.23 11.58
C VAL A 238 -4.24 8.31 10.55
N LYS A 239 -3.45 7.24 10.40
CA LYS A 239 -2.39 7.24 9.38
C LYS A 239 -2.93 7.35 7.95
N SER A 240 -4.05 6.69 7.67
CA SER A 240 -4.70 6.79 6.38
C SER A 240 -5.16 8.23 6.08
N GLN A 241 -5.66 8.95 7.08
CA GLN A 241 -5.99 10.37 6.99
C GLN A 241 -4.75 11.23 6.74
N MET A 242 -3.66 11.03 7.48
CA MET A 242 -2.38 11.72 7.24
C MET A 242 -1.88 11.52 5.79
N ILE A 243 -1.95 10.29 5.28
CA ILE A 243 -1.59 9.98 3.89
C ILE A 243 -2.48 10.76 2.91
N GLU A 244 -3.79 10.83 3.14
CA GLU A 244 -4.70 11.56 2.25
C GLU A 244 -4.44 13.08 2.27
N GLU A 245 -4.10 13.64 3.43
CA GLU A 245 -3.88 15.08 3.63
C GLU A 245 -2.50 15.55 3.11
N THR A 246 -1.43 14.80 3.40
CA THR A 246 -0.04 15.25 3.19
C THR A 246 0.89 14.18 2.63
N GLY A 247 0.38 13.01 2.25
CA GLY A 247 1.20 11.92 1.71
C GLY A 247 1.79 12.19 0.33
N GLY A 248 1.50 13.34 -0.28
CA GLY A 248 2.09 13.75 -1.56
C GLY A 248 3.62 13.89 -1.54
N ARG A 249 4.22 13.91 -2.73
CA ARG A 249 5.68 14.05 -2.91
C ARG A 249 6.16 15.46 -3.23
N ASP A 250 5.25 16.42 -3.43
CA ASP A 250 5.62 17.82 -3.64
C ASP A 250 6.16 18.46 -2.35
N ALA A 251 7.01 19.47 -2.48
CA ALA A 251 7.70 20.11 -1.36
C ALA A 251 6.76 20.58 -0.24
N LYS A 252 5.55 21.03 -0.57
CA LYS A 252 4.56 21.47 0.41
C LYS A 252 4.03 20.28 1.22
N SER A 253 3.70 19.16 0.55
CA SER A 253 3.30 17.91 1.20
C SER A 253 4.42 17.37 2.11
N ILE A 254 5.68 17.37 1.64
CA ILE A 254 6.82 16.93 2.46
C ILE A 254 6.97 17.79 3.72
N ALA A 255 6.94 19.13 3.57
CA ALA A 255 7.07 20.03 4.70
C ALA A 255 5.90 19.91 5.70
N ALA A 256 4.69 19.68 5.19
CA ALA A 256 3.51 19.48 6.03
C ALA A 256 3.57 18.16 6.81
N TRP A 257 4.06 17.07 6.20
CA TRP A 257 4.19 15.77 6.84
C TRP A 257 4.94 15.82 8.18
N GLY A 258 6.02 16.60 8.25
CA GLY A 258 6.84 16.74 9.46
C GLY A 258 6.23 17.63 10.56
N VAL A 259 5.19 18.41 10.27
CA VAL A 259 4.67 19.43 11.19
C VAL A 259 3.16 19.37 11.40
N ASP A 260 2.38 19.38 10.32
CA ASP A 260 0.91 19.33 10.34
C ASP A 260 0.39 18.28 9.34
N PRO A 261 0.64 16.98 9.61
CA PRO A 261 0.39 15.91 8.65
C PRO A 261 -1.10 15.67 8.35
N GLU A 262 -2.01 16.15 9.21
CA GLU A 262 -3.46 16.06 9.01
C GLU A 262 -4.08 17.40 8.56
N GLN A 263 -3.24 18.40 8.22
CA GLN A 263 -3.62 19.72 7.75
C GLN A 263 -4.68 20.42 8.62
N VAL A 264 -4.65 20.19 9.94
CA VAL A 264 -5.64 20.78 10.85
C VAL A 264 -5.34 22.25 11.12
N ASN A 265 -4.08 22.66 11.05
CA ASN A 265 -3.60 23.97 11.46
C ASN A 265 -3.21 24.85 10.26
N VAL A 266 -4.19 25.09 9.38
CA VAL A 266 -4.02 25.89 8.15
C VAL A 266 -4.65 27.28 8.31
N PRO A 267 -3.93 28.40 8.04
CA PRO A 267 -4.43 29.76 8.27
C PRO A 267 -5.76 30.08 7.58
N GLY A 268 -5.95 29.60 6.34
CA GLY A 268 -7.16 29.83 5.55
C GLY A 268 -8.36 28.96 5.92
N ASP A 269 -8.21 28.03 6.86
CA ASP A 269 -9.27 27.13 7.34
C ASP A 269 -9.43 27.27 8.88
N TRP A 270 -9.17 28.46 9.42
CA TRP A 270 -9.24 28.69 10.85
C TRP A 270 -10.68 28.83 11.34
N SER A 271 -10.97 28.30 12.53
CA SER A 271 -12.24 28.55 13.24
C SER A 271 -12.03 28.49 14.76
N ASP A 272 -12.90 29.14 15.53
CA ASP A 272 -12.85 29.12 17.01
C ASP A 272 -12.98 27.71 17.60
N ALA A 273 -13.51 26.75 16.82
CA ALA A 273 -13.55 25.36 17.21
C ALA A 273 -12.15 24.72 17.29
N LYS A 274 -11.20 25.18 16.46
CA LYS A 274 -9.81 24.73 16.44
C LYS A 274 -9.01 25.20 17.66
N GLU A 275 -9.31 26.39 18.17
CA GLU A 275 -8.77 26.86 19.45
C GLU A 275 -9.17 25.92 20.61
N LYS A 276 -10.43 25.48 20.61
CA LYS A 276 -10.97 24.56 21.63
C LYS A 276 -10.43 23.13 21.55
N VAL A 277 -9.64 22.78 20.54
CA VAL A 277 -8.90 21.50 20.51
C VAL A 277 -7.42 21.67 20.89
N GLY A 278 -7.00 22.91 21.22
CA GLY A 278 -5.67 23.23 21.70
C GLY A 278 -4.76 23.89 20.65
N LEU A 279 -5.30 24.27 19.48
CA LEU A 279 -4.51 24.96 18.46
C LEU A 279 -4.46 26.46 18.72
N LYS A 280 -3.39 27.11 18.23
CA LYS A 280 -3.31 28.56 18.11
C LYS A 280 -3.46 28.94 16.63
N LYS A 281 -4.09 30.07 16.36
CA LYS A 281 -4.28 30.53 14.97
C LYS A 281 -2.91 30.68 14.31
N PRO A 282 -2.62 29.92 13.26
CA PRO A 282 -1.30 29.90 12.68
C PRO A 282 -1.10 31.14 11.81
N SER A 283 0.10 31.74 11.87
CA SER A 283 0.45 32.90 11.05
C SER A 283 0.78 32.51 9.61
N LYS A 284 1.35 31.32 9.44
CA LYS A 284 1.64 30.64 8.17
C LYS A 284 1.34 29.14 8.29
N ARG A 285 1.38 28.41 7.17
CA ARG A 285 1.22 26.95 7.19
C ARG A 285 2.36 26.28 7.97
N ASN A 286 2.07 25.07 8.47
CA ASN A 286 3.04 24.19 9.11
C ASN A 286 3.64 24.82 10.38
N GLU A 287 2.78 25.24 11.31
CA GLU A 287 3.17 25.71 12.64
C GLU A 287 2.70 24.75 13.74
N GLY A 288 3.34 24.83 14.90
CA GLY A 288 3.16 23.89 16.01
C GLY A 288 4.06 22.66 15.88
N THR A 289 3.74 21.61 16.61
CA THR A 289 4.42 20.31 16.53
C THR A 289 3.51 19.25 15.92
N ALA A 290 4.11 18.21 15.32
CA ALA A 290 3.34 17.07 14.80
C ALA A 290 2.46 16.42 15.87
N GLU A 291 2.94 16.32 17.12
CA GLU A 291 2.16 15.78 18.24
C GLU A 291 0.94 16.65 18.56
N GLU A 292 1.11 17.95 18.72
CA GLU A 292 -0.01 18.87 18.99
C GLU A 292 -1.04 18.84 17.86
N ASN A 293 -0.57 18.87 16.61
CA ASN A 293 -1.44 18.88 15.44
C ASN A 293 -2.21 17.55 15.28
N ILE A 294 -1.56 16.38 15.45
CA ILE A 294 -2.24 15.08 15.41
C ILE A 294 -3.26 14.95 16.57
N LYS A 295 -2.91 15.37 17.79
CA LYS A 295 -3.84 15.37 18.93
C LYS A 295 -5.05 16.27 18.64
N ALA A 296 -4.82 17.46 18.11
CA ALA A 296 -5.87 18.41 17.77
C ALA A 296 -6.76 17.89 16.63
N ALA A 297 -6.19 17.29 15.59
CA ALA A 297 -6.90 16.72 14.46
C ALA A 297 -7.83 15.57 14.88
N ILE A 298 -7.38 14.64 15.73
CA ILE A 298 -8.24 13.58 16.30
C ILE A 298 -9.39 14.18 17.11
N LYS A 299 -9.12 15.17 17.99
CA LYS A 299 -10.17 15.88 18.74
C LYS A 299 -11.17 16.58 17.82
N PHE A 300 -10.68 17.22 16.76
CA PHE A 300 -11.51 17.94 15.82
C PHE A 300 -12.37 16.97 15.00
N LEU A 301 -11.79 15.86 14.55
CA LEU A 301 -12.47 14.79 13.82
C LEU A 301 -13.62 14.19 14.62
N VAL A 302 -13.40 13.80 15.89
CA VAL A 302 -14.48 13.24 16.71
C VAL A 302 -15.62 14.25 16.90
N ARG A 303 -15.32 15.55 17.03
CA ARG A 303 -16.32 16.62 17.11
C ARG A 303 -17.07 16.80 15.80
N LYS A 304 -16.40 16.64 14.66
CA LYS A 304 -17.02 16.61 13.32
C LYS A 304 -18.03 15.47 13.17
N GLY A 305 -17.83 14.37 13.91
CA GLY A 305 -18.80 13.26 14.00
C GLY A 305 -20.14 13.64 14.64
N PHE A 306 -20.20 14.69 15.46
CA PHE A 306 -21.45 15.23 16.03
C PHE A 306 -22.03 16.40 15.22
N GLY A 307 -21.28 16.99 14.29
CA GLY A 307 -21.75 18.06 13.42
C GLY A 307 -20.67 18.82 12.65
N VAL A 308 -21.08 19.61 11.66
CA VAL A 308 -20.17 20.29 10.72
C VAL A 308 -19.23 21.30 11.39
N SER A 309 -19.62 21.92 12.50
CA SER A 309 -18.86 23.02 13.13
C SER A 309 -17.60 22.60 13.89
N GLY A 310 -17.43 21.31 14.22
CA GLY A 310 -16.31 20.83 15.04
C GLY A 310 -16.31 21.35 16.49
N GLN A 311 -17.43 21.90 16.97
CA GLN A 311 -17.61 22.34 18.35
C GLN A 311 -17.71 21.14 19.31
N PRO A 312 -17.44 21.31 20.62
CA PRO A 312 -17.61 20.26 21.62
C PRO A 312 -18.99 19.60 21.56
N ALA A 313 -19.05 18.28 21.68
CA ALA A 313 -20.29 17.51 21.55
C ALA A 313 -21.36 17.89 22.60
N SER A 314 -20.93 18.35 23.77
CA SER A 314 -21.81 18.85 24.85
C SER A 314 -22.66 20.06 24.44
N ARG A 315 -22.24 20.83 23.43
CA ARG A 315 -23.07 21.91 22.84
C ARG A 315 -24.27 21.38 22.05
N ARG A 316 -24.32 20.07 21.80
CA ARG A 316 -25.44 19.37 21.18
C ARG A 316 -25.85 18.22 22.10
N PRO A 317 -26.50 18.49 23.25
CA PRO A 317 -26.75 17.46 24.27
C PRO A 317 -27.58 16.28 23.77
N LYS A 318 -28.45 16.50 22.76
CA LYS A 318 -29.23 15.45 22.08
C LYS A 318 -28.54 14.88 20.83
N GLY A 319 -27.37 15.41 20.47
CA GLY A 319 -26.62 15.00 19.29
C GLY A 319 -26.05 13.59 19.46
N VAL A 320 -26.10 12.83 18.38
CA VAL A 320 -25.53 11.49 18.29
C VAL A 320 -24.29 11.54 17.41
N PHE A 321 -23.30 10.69 17.70
CA PHE A 321 -22.16 10.51 16.82
C PHE A 321 -22.63 9.73 15.59
N ASP A 322 -22.55 10.34 14.40
CA ASP A 322 -23.09 9.73 13.18
C ASP A 322 -22.28 8.49 12.79
N ASP A 323 -21.02 8.70 12.41
CA ASP A 323 -20.02 7.66 12.16
C ASP A 323 -18.67 8.32 11.77
N TRP A 324 -17.60 7.53 11.67
CA TRP A 324 -16.27 8.04 11.27
C TRP A 324 -16.18 8.52 9.82
N ARG A 325 -16.90 7.89 8.88
CA ARG A 325 -16.91 8.29 7.46
C ARG A 325 -17.55 9.68 7.29
N THR A 326 -18.66 9.92 7.99
CA THR A 326 -19.36 11.20 8.06
C THR A 326 -18.48 12.27 8.73
N ALA A 327 -17.76 11.90 9.80
CA ALA A 327 -16.81 12.79 10.44
C ALA A 327 -15.69 13.23 9.47
N LEU A 328 -15.08 12.30 8.74
CA LEU A 328 -14.05 12.57 7.73
C LEU A 328 -14.55 13.48 6.61
N ARG A 329 -15.77 13.22 6.08
CA ARG A 329 -16.40 14.09 5.07
C ARG A 329 -16.52 15.53 5.59
N ARG A 330 -16.98 15.71 6.83
CA ARG A 330 -17.14 17.03 7.47
C ARG A 330 -15.82 17.67 7.88
N TYR A 331 -14.78 16.87 8.14
CA TYR A 331 -13.44 17.33 8.43
C TYR A 331 -12.86 18.06 7.22
N ASN A 332 -12.92 17.43 6.04
CA ASN A 332 -12.46 18.04 4.80
C ASN A 332 -13.32 19.24 4.35
N GLY A 333 -14.64 19.13 4.47
CA GLY A 333 -15.57 20.25 4.26
C GLY A 333 -15.72 20.77 2.83
N ARG A 334 -15.02 20.19 1.84
CA ARG A 334 -15.16 20.60 0.44
C ARG A 334 -16.38 19.95 -0.21
N HIS A 335 -17.17 20.79 -0.87
CA HIS A 335 -18.38 20.39 -1.58
C HIS A 335 -18.24 20.44 -3.10
N ASP A 336 -17.05 20.79 -3.61
CA ASP A 336 -16.77 20.78 -5.04
C ASP A 336 -17.12 19.40 -5.63
N GLU A 337 -17.96 19.38 -6.65
CA GLU A 337 -18.29 18.17 -7.38
C GLU A 337 -17.07 17.66 -8.15
N MET A 338 -16.82 16.36 -8.01
CA MET A 338 -15.92 15.60 -8.85
C MET A 338 -16.65 15.23 -10.14
N VAL A 339 -15.89 14.86 -11.16
CA VAL A 339 -16.45 14.59 -12.49
C VAL A 339 -17.29 13.31 -12.55
N ASP A 340 -17.25 12.47 -11.52
CA ASP A 340 -18.17 11.34 -11.35
C ASP A 340 -19.47 11.72 -10.61
N GLY A 341 -19.73 13.03 -10.40
CA GLY A 341 -20.92 13.57 -9.73
C GLY A 341 -20.89 13.47 -8.21
N ARG A 342 -19.82 12.90 -7.62
CA ARG A 342 -19.67 12.81 -6.16
C ARG A 342 -18.93 14.03 -5.62
N SER A 343 -19.17 14.39 -4.37
CA SER A 343 -18.40 15.48 -3.75
C SER A 343 -16.95 15.04 -3.47
N TYR A 344 -16.01 15.99 -3.48
CA TYR A 344 -14.62 15.72 -3.11
C TYR A 344 -14.51 15.10 -1.70
N SER A 345 -15.27 15.62 -0.75
CA SER A 345 -15.25 15.14 0.64
C SER A 345 -15.77 13.70 0.82
N GLU A 346 -16.64 13.22 -0.08
CA GLU A 346 -17.03 11.80 -0.10
C GLU A 346 -15.89 10.91 -0.62
N THR A 347 -15.23 11.32 -1.71
CA THR A 347 -14.07 10.59 -2.24
C THR A 347 -12.94 10.54 -1.21
N TYR A 348 -12.68 11.65 -0.53
CA TYR A 348 -11.72 11.77 0.57
C TYR A 348 -12.01 10.77 1.69
N ALA A 349 -13.25 10.74 2.20
CA ALA A 349 -13.63 9.83 3.27
C ALA A 349 -13.55 8.36 2.81
N ASP A 350 -13.99 8.06 1.58
CA ASP A 350 -13.95 6.71 1.01
C ASP A 350 -12.51 6.20 0.85
N HIS A 351 -11.58 7.04 0.40
CA HIS A 351 -10.17 6.68 0.29
C HIS A 351 -9.58 6.35 1.64
N ILE A 352 -9.82 7.19 2.66
CA ILE A 352 -9.29 6.98 4.00
C ILE A 352 -9.82 5.68 4.59
N MET A 353 -11.13 5.45 4.47
CA MET A 353 -11.78 4.24 5.00
C MET A 353 -11.36 2.99 4.22
N ALA A 354 -11.22 3.05 2.90
CA ALA A 354 -10.77 1.94 2.07
C ALA A 354 -9.35 1.52 2.42
N ARG A 355 -8.44 2.50 2.50
CA ARG A 355 -7.04 2.29 2.89
C ARG A 355 -6.96 1.73 4.31
N ALA A 356 -7.68 2.30 5.28
CA ALA A 356 -7.69 1.83 6.67
C ALA A 356 -8.28 0.43 6.85
N LYS A 357 -9.32 0.07 6.07
CA LYS A 357 -9.96 -1.26 6.10
C LYS A 357 -9.08 -2.34 5.50
N ASP A 358 -8.37 -2.02 4.41
CA ASP A 358 -7.48 -2.94 3.71
C ASP A 358 -6.14 -2.25 3.38
N PRO A 359 -5.20 -2.19 4.35
CA PRO A 359 -3.89 -1.59 4.13
C PRO A 359 -3.05 -2.30 3.05
N GLY A 360 -3.46 -3.50 2.62
CA GLY A 360 -2.81 -4.26 1.56
C GLY A 360 -3.25 -3.83 0.16
N ARG A 361 -4.31 -3.04 0.05
CA ARG A 361 -4.79 -2.48 -1.21
C ARG A 361 -4.21 -1.09 -1.43
N PHE A 362 -3.67 -0.85 -2.63
CA PHE A 362 -3.22 0.48 -2.99
C PHE A 362 -4.41 1.41 -3.23
N VAL A 363 -4.39 2.58 -2.57
CA VAL A 363 -5.35 3.66 -2.75
C VAL A 363 -4.57 4.95 -2.99
N ALA A 364 -4.52 5.40 -4.25
CA ALA A 364 -3.75 6.58 -4.65
C ALA A 364 -4.31 7.87 -4.06
N ILE A 365 -3.42 8.82 -3.76
CA ILE A 365 -3.79 10.20 -3.43
C ILE A 365 -4.14 10.91 -4.73
N ARG A 366 -5.24 11.66 -4.75
CA ARG A 366 -5.66 12.48 -5.89
C ARG A 366 -5.45 13.96 -5.60
N LYS A 367 -4.76 14.65 -6.51
CA LYS A 367 -4.48 16.09 -6.42
C LYS A 367 -5.09 16.82 -7.60
N LYS A 368 -5.72 17.96 -7.33
CA LYS A 368 -6.14 18.89 -8.39
C LYS A 368 -4.94 19.73 -8.81
N VAL A 369 -4.60 19.67 -10.09
CA VAL A 369 -3.56 20.50 -10.70
C VAL A 369 -4.20 21.80 -11.14
N LYS A 370 -3.63 22.94 -10.73
CA LYS A 370 -4.03 24.23 -11.29
C LYS A 370 -3.52 24.28 -12.73
N LYS A 371 -4.43 24.50 -13.67
CA LYS A 371 -4.07 24.73 -15.08
C LYS A 371 -3.25 26.00 -15.22
#